data_AF-A0A178IEM2-F1
#
_entry.id   AF-A0A178IEM2-F1
#
_cell.length_a   1.000
_cell.length_b   1.000
_cell.length_c   1.000
_cell.angle_alpha   90.00
_cell.angle_beta   90.00
_cell.angle_gamma   90.00
#
_symmetry.space_group_name_H-M   'P 1'
#
loop_
_entity.id
_entity.type
_entity.pdbx_description
1 polymer ?
#
loop_
_entity_poly.entity_id
_entity_poly.type
_entity_poly.pdbx_seq_one_letter_code
_entity_poly.pdbx_strand_id
1 'polypeptide(L)' 'MEHEIKESLILLLRGIKNTDGVAVAKEIARLDEFASRGRGRLHAQLEHFLAGRSYVKALRFLEERETGG' A
#
# COMPACT_ATOMS: atom_id res chain seq x y z
N MET A 1 4.42 1.99 10.12
CA MET A 1 3.62 1.00 9.35
C MET A 1 2.68 1.65 8.35
N GLU A 2 1.66 2.44 8.72
CA GLU A 2 0.79 3.11 7.72
C GLU A 2 1.56 4.03 6.75
N HIS A 3 2.52 4.79 7.27
CA HIS A 3 3.42 5.62 6.46
C HIS A 3 4.29 4.77 5.51
N GLU A 4 4.84 3.64 5.98
CA GLU A 4 5.65 2.73 5.15
C GLU A 4 4.83 2.02 4.07
N ILE A 5 3.57 1.68 4.39
CA ILE A 5 2.60 1.16 3.42
C ILE A 5 2.33 2.22 2.36
N LYS A 6 2.09 3.48 2.76
CA LYS A 6 1.90 4.60 1.82
C LYS A 6 3.09 4.77 0.89
N GLU A 7 4.32 4.82 1.42
CA GLU A 7 5.53 4.91 0.59
C GLU A 7 5.63 3.74 -0.38
N SER A 8 5.37 2.51 0.08
CA SER A 8 5.42 1.32 -0.78
C SER A 8 4.35 1.33 -1.87
N LEU A 9 3.16 1.85 -1.60
CA LEU A 9 2.09 2.05 -2.60
C LEU A 9 2.51 3.10 -3.65
N ILE A 10 3.13 4.20 -3.23
CA ILE A 10 3.64 5.23 -4.16
C ILE A 10 4.74 4.64 -5.05
N LEU A 11 5.69 3.91 -4.47
CA LEU A 11 6.77 3.26 -5.20
C LEU A 11 6.24 2.20 -6.17
N LEU A 12 5.24 1.41 -5.76
CA LEU A 12 4.56 0.44 -6.61
C LEU A 12 3.93 1.13 -7.85
N LEU A 13 3.13 2.17 -7.64
CA LEU A 13 2.48 2.90 -8.73
C LEU A 13 3.50 3.59 -9.65
N ARG A 14 4.59 4.11 -9.08
CA ARG A 14 5.72 4.66 -9.85
C ARG A 14 6.42 3.57 -10.67
N GLY A 15 6.62 2.38 -10.11
CA GLY A 15 7.17 1.22 -10.82
C GLY A 15 6.28 0.80 -12.00
N ILE A 16 4.96 0.73 -11.78
CA ILE A 16 3.98 0.45 -12.85
C ILE A 16 4.08 1.51 -13.95
N LYS A 17 4.10 2.81 -13.59
CA LYS A 17 4.23 3.91 -14.54
C LYS A 17 5.52 3.85 -15.37
N ASN A 18 6.62 3.43 -14.76
CA ASN A 18 7.92 3.32 -15.43
C ASN A 18 8.14 1.97 -16.11
N THR A 19 7.17 1.05 -16.06
CA THR A 19 7.32 -0.34 -16.55
C THR A 19 8.49 -1.09 -15.87
N ASP A 20 8.81 -0.73 -14.62
CA ASP A 20 9.85 -1.37 -13.83
C ASP A 20 9.28 -2.60 -13.10
N GLY A 21 9.28 -3.74 -13.78
CA GLY A 21 8.73 -4.99 -13.26
C GLY A 21 9.43 -5.49 -11.99
N VAL A 22 10.72 -5.18 -11.82
CA VAL A 22 11.49 -5.58 -10.62
C VAL A 22 11.04 -4.76 -9.42
N ALA A 23 10.91 -3.44 -9.59
CA ALA A 23 10.40 -2.56 -8.54
C ALA A 23 8.95 -2.95 -8.16
N VAL A 24 8.10 -3.23 -9.15
CA VAL A 24 6.71 -3.66 -8.91
C VAL A 24 6.64 -4.95 -8.09
N ALA A 25 7.40 -5.99 -8.47
CA ALA A 25 7.41 -7.25 -7.74
C ALA A 25 7.91 -7.09 -6.30
N LYS A 26 8.95 -6.27 -6.10
CA LYS A 26 9.51 -5.97 -4.78
C LYS A 26 8.49 -5.28 -3.87
N GLU A 27 7.83 -4.24 -4.36
CA GLU A 27 6.87 -3.49 -3.56
C GLU A 27 5.59 -4.30 -3.29
N ILE A 28 5.15 -5.16 -4.21
CA ILE A 28 4.06 -6.12 -3.96
C ILE A 28 4.41 -7.05 -2.80
N ALA A 29 5.60 -7.65 -2.80
CA ALA A 29 6.03 -8.54 -1.73
C ALA A 29 6.11 -7.81 -0.38
N ARG A 30 6.60 -6.57 -0.40
CA ARG A 30 6.69 -5.72 0.79
C ARG A 30 5.30 -5.37 1.35
N LEU A 31 4.34 -5.03 0.48
CA LEU A 31 2.96 -4.76 0.87
C LEU A 31 2.25 -5.99 1.44
N ASP A 32 2.53 -7.18 0.91
CA ASP A 32 2.01 -8.45 1.44
C ASP A 32 2.56 -8.74 2.84
N GLU A 33 3.86 -8.48 3.06
CA GLU A 33 4.47 -8.59 4.39
C GLU A 33 3.82 -7.60 5.37
N PHE A 34 3.61 -6.35 4.97
CA PHE A 34 2.93 -5.36 5.82
C PHE A 34 1.49 -5.75 6.11
N ALA A 35 0.74 -6.28 5.14
CA ALA A 35 -0.62 -6.76 5.36
C ALA A 35 -0.66 -7.96 6.32
N SER A 36 0.31 -8.86 6.22
CA SER A 36 0.42 -10.02 7.11
C SER A 36 0.86 -9.64 8.52
N ARG A 37 1.81 -8.71 8.67
CA ARG A 37 2.28 -8.20 9.97
C ARG A 37 1.29 -7.25 10.64
N GLY A 38 0.54 -6.50 9.83
CA GLY A 38 -0.43 -5.52 10.27
C GLY A 38 -1.82 -6.08 10.55
N ARG A 39 -2.03 -7.40 10.36
CA ARG A 39 -3.34 -8.03 10.51
C ARG A 39 -3.91 -7.81 11.91
N GLY A 40 -5.06 -7.15 12.02
CA GLY A 40 -5.70 -6.78 13.29
C GLY A 40 -5.09 -5.56 14.00
N ARG A 41 -4.11 -4.88 13.40
CA ARG A 41 -3.51 -3.63 13.89
C ARG A 41 -3.68 -2.48 12.90
N LEU A 42 -3.85 -2.77 11.62
CA LEU A 42 -4.20 -1.80 10.57
C LEU A 42 -5.69 -1.47 10.60
N HIS A 43 -6.07 -0.38 9.93
CA HIS A 43 -7.48 -0.05 9.75
C HIS A 43 -8.16 -1.10 8.86
N ALA A 44 -9.33 -1.60 9.26
CA ALA A 44 -10.04 -2.68 8.54
C ALA A 44 -10.23 -2.36 7.04
N GLN A 45 -10.45 -1.09 6.69
CA GLN A 45 -10.58 -0.66 5.30
C GLN A 45 -9.26 -0.75 4.52
N LEU A 46 -8.13 -0.40 5.15
CA LEU A 46 -6.81 -0.54 4.54
C LEU A 46 -6.45 -2.02 4.35
N GLU A 47 -6.71 -2.86 5.34
CA GLU A 47 -6.53 -4.31 5.24
C GLU A 47 -7.33 -4.89 4.08
N HIS A 48 -8.59 -4.49 3.95
CA HIS A 48 -9.45 -4.93 2.86
C HIS A 48 -8.90 -4.52 1.49
N PHE A 49 -8.42 -3.29 1.34
CA PHE A 49 -7.81 -2.84 0.08
C PHE A 49 -6.51 -3.59 -0.24
N LEU A 50 -5.65 -3.84 0.74
CA LEU A 50 -4.40 -4.59 0.55
C LEU A 50 -4.70 -6.06 0.17
N ALA A 51 -5.65 -6.71 0.85
CA ALA A 51 -6.07 -8.07 0.54
C ALA A 51 -6.68 -8.18 -0.87
N GLY A 52 -7.46 -7.19 -1.29
CA GLY A 52 -8.03 -7.10 -2.64
C GLY A 52 -7.08 -6.53 -3.71
N ARG A 53 -5.79 -6.33 -3.40
CA ARG A 53 -4.78 -5.68 -4.28
C ARG A 53 -5.25 -4.35 -4.89
N SER A 54 -6.12 -3.64 -4.18
CA SER A 54 -6.68 -2.35 -4.57
C SER A 54 -5.73 -1.21 -4.16
N TYR A 55 -4.50 -1.22 -4.69
CA TYR A 55 -3.41 -0.34 -4.26
C TYR A 55 -3.73 1.16 -4.42
N VAL A 56 -4.42 1.54 -5.49
CA VAL A 56 -4.83 2.94 -5.71
C VAL A 56 -5.82 3.41 -4.64
N LYS A 57 -6.77 2.55 -4.24
CA LYS A 57 -7.75 2.86 -3.19
C LYS A 57 -7.08 2.91 -1.81
N ALA A 58 -6.16 1.99 -1.55
CA ALA A 58 -5.36 1.98 -0.33
C ALA A 58 -4.56 3.29 -0.18
N LEU A 59 -3.93 3.76 -1.27
CA LEU A 59 -3.18 5.01 -1.25
C LEU A 59 -4.09 6.21 -0.98
N ARG A 60 -5.20 6.33 -1.73
CA ARG A 60 -6.17 7.41 -1.54
C ARG A 60 -6.69 7.45 -0.10
N PHE A 61 -7.04 6.30 0.47
CA PHE A 61 -7.49 6.21 1.86
C PHE A 61 -6.45 6.74 2.85
N LEU A 62 -5.17 6.42 2.64
CA LEU A 62 -4.08 6.92 3.48
C LEU A 62 -3.83 8.43 3.29
N GLU A 63 -3.98 8.95 2.07
CA GLU A 63 -3.89 10.39 1.79
C GLU A 63 -5.04 11.17 2.45
N GLU A 64 -6.28 10.70 2.32
CA GLU A 64 -7.46 11.33 2.94
C GLU A 64 -7.34 11.42 4.47
N ARG A 65 -6.73 10.40 5.10
CA ARG A 65 -6.50 10.39 6.55
C ARG A 65 -5.34 11.27 7.00
N GLU A 66 -4.33 11.46 6.16
CA GLU A 66 -3.18 12.33 6.48
C GLU A 66 -3.53 13.82 6.30
N THR A 67 -4.47 14.13 5.40
CA THR A 67 -4.87 15.52 5.08
C THR A 67 -6.00 16.06 5.96
N GLY A 68 -6.57 15.24 6.85
CA GLY A 68 -7.64 15.60 7.79
C GLY A 68 -7.16 15.85 9.22
N GLY A 69 -5.98 16.46 9.38
CA GLY A 69 -5.36 16.83 10.67
C GLY A 69 -5.58 18.29 11.03
#